data_AF-A0A7G5MVD7-F1
#
_entry.id   AF-A0A7G5MVD7-F1
#
_cell.length_a   1.000
_cell.length_b   1.000
_cell.length_c   1.000
_cell.angle_alpha   90.00
_cell.angle_beta   90.00
_cell.angle_gamma   90.00
#
_symmetry.space_group_name_H-M   'P 1'
#
loop_
_entity.id
_entity.type
_entity.pdbx_description
1 polymer ?
#
loop_
_entity_poly.entity_id
_entity_poly.type
_entity_poly.pdbx_seq_one_letter_code
_entity_poly.pdbx_strand_id
1 'polypeptide(L)'
;MDLYSPIFTRASTRRFDSSPLPADTLLQLEDFLSKVKPLIPGIKVKHRIVSGNGVKGMALPKAPHYLLISGEEHPLRNTAAGFLYQHAELWLYAQGFATRWLAGVKPKEPDASHIIGMAFGKPAEPAVRKHDDFKRRPLSEISRGNDSRLEAARLAPSGMNGQPWYFIADGGKIHTYCKKNLGGLLSKMYSLTDLDVGIALCHLAVAGEHEGRPFRFAVNQEGAPTPPSGFVYVGTVQ
;
A
#
# COMPACT_ATOMS: atom_id res chain seq x y z
N MET A 1 6.25 2.10 17.85
CA MET A 1 4.84 2.43 17.52
C MET A 1 4.21 1.18 16.92
N ASP A 2 2.98 0.86 17.28
CA ASP A 2 2.30 -0.32 16.73
C ASP A 2 1.66 0.00 15.37
N LEU A 3 2.24 -0.54 14.29
CA LEU A 3 1.67 -0.50 12.94
C LEU A 3 0.98 -1.81 12.56
N TYR A 4 1.12 -2.85 13.38
CA TYR A 4 0.62 -4.20 13.10
C TYR A 4 -0.87 -4.30 13.39
N SER A 5 -1.35 -3.82 14.54
CA SER A 5 -2.78 -3.87 14.88
C SER A 5 -3.70 -3.21 13.83
N PRO A 6 -3.36 -2.04 13.25
CA PRO A 6 -4.14 -1.43 12.15
C PRO A 6 -4.36 -2.32 10.92
N ILE A 7 -3.50 -3.32 10.66
CA ILE A 7 -3.66 -4.23 9.52
C ILE A 7 -5.01 -4.94 9.55
N PHE A 8 -5.48 -5.27 10.76
CA PHE A 8 -6.67 -6.10 11.01
C PHE A 8 -7.95 -5.29 11.22
N THR A 9 -7.84 -3.97 11.30
CA THR A 9 -8.97 -3.08 11.62
C THR A 9 -9.22 -2.02 10.56
N ARG A 10 -8.25 -1.70 9.69
CA ARG A 10 -8.41 -0.63 8.69
C ARG A 10 -9.59 -0.83 7.73
N ALA A 11 -10.28 0.27 7.45
CA ALA A 11 -11.39 0.33 6.51
C ALA A 11 -11.22 1.48 5.52
N SER A 12 -11.27 1.19 4.21
CA SER A 12 -11.22 2.23 3.19
C SER A 12 -12.42 3.19 3.35
N THR A 13 -12.12 4.45 3.68
CA THR A 13 -13.11 5.41 4.15
C THR A 13 -13.54 6.37 3.05
N ARG A 14 -14.85 6.62 2.95
CA ARG A 14 -15.43 7.48 1.91
C ARG A 14 -15.94 8.81 2.45
N ARG A 15 -16.18 8.89 3.76
CA ARG A 15 -16.72 10.07 4.45
C ARG A 15 -15.77 10.50 5.55
N PHE A 16 -15.35 11.75 5.50
CA PHE A 16 -14.42 12.35 6.45
C PHE A 16 -15.09 13.56 7.09
N ASP A 17 -14.67 13.88 8.31
CA ASP A 17 -14.84 15.22 8.86
C ASP A 17 -14.05 16.21 7.97
N SER A 18 -14.66 17.33 7.61
CA SER A 18 -14.05 18.34 6.75
C SER A 18 -12.99 19.20 7.47
N SER A 19 -12.90 19.10 8.79
CA SER A 19 -11.96 19.86 9.60
C SER A 19 -10.52 19.42 9.32
N PRO A 20 -9.61 20.34 8.96
CA PRO A 20 -8.20 20.03 8.82
C PRO A 20 -7.63 19.39 10.09
N LEU A 21 -6.79 18.37 9.93
CA LEU A 21 -5.95 17.86 11.00
C LEU A 21 -5.02 18.96 11.53
N PRO A 22 -4.66 18.96 12.84
CA PRO A 22 -3.70 19.90 13.40
C PRO A 22 -2.36 19.89 12.64
N ALA A 23 -1.69 21.04 12.57
CA ALA A 23 -0.39 21.16 11.90
C ALA A 23 0.65 20.18 12.49
N ASP A 24 0.66 20.03 13.81
CA ASP A 24 1.54 19.08 14.52
C ASP A 24 1.32 17.63 14.07
N THR A 25 0.07 17.24 13.78
CA THR A 25 -0.23 15.91 13.25
C THR A 25 0.39 15.70 11.86
N LEU A 26 0.35 16.72 11.01
CA LEU A 26 0.98 16.65 9.69
C LEU A 26 2.50 16.59 9.80
N LEU A 27 3.09 17.38 10.71
CA LEU A 27 4.54 17.32 10.99
C LEU A 27 4.97 15.97 11.54
N GLN A 28 4.17 15.33 12.39
CA GLN A 28 4.43 13.98 12.89
C GLN A 28 4.36 12.92 11.79
N LEU A 29 3.45 13.06 10.83
CA LEU A 29 3.39 12.18 9.67
C LEU A 29 4.65 12.33 8.79
N GLU A 30 5.10 13.55 8.55
CA GLU A 30 6.33 13.84 7.81
C GLU A 30 7.57 13.28 8.51
N ASP A 31 7.69 13.52 9.83
CA ASP A 31 8.78 12.97 10.66
C ASP A 31 8.78 11.44 10.64
N PHE A 32 7.60 10.81 10.76
CA PHE A 32 7.46 9.36 10.64
C PHE A 32 7.94 8.84 9.27
N LEU A 33 7.44 9.44 8.18
CA LEU A 33 7.81 9.05 6.82
C LEU A 33 9.31 9.18 6.56
N SER A 34 9.97 10.19 7.12
CA SER A 34 11.42 10.39 7.00
C SER A 34 12.26 9.26 7.61
N LYS A 35 11.68 8.51 8.55
CA LYS A 35 12.34 7.40 9.27
C LYS A 35 12.02 6.03 8.69
N VAL A 36 11.03 5.92 7.80
CA VAL A 36 10.68 4.65 7.16
C VAL A 36 11.84 4.23 6.25
N LYS A 37 12.36 3.01 6.48
CA LYS A 37 13.39 2.44 5.62
C LYS A 37 12.82 2.21 4.22
N PRO A 38 13.46 2.67 3.15
CA PRO A 38 12.97 2.43 1.80
C PRO A 38 13.01 0.94 1.45
N LEU A 39 12.04 0.47 0.65
CA LEU A 39 12.01 -0.93 0.16
C LEU A 39 13.30 -1.29 -0.61
N ILE A 40 13.74 -0.38 -1.48
CA ILE A 40 14.95 -0.50 -2.29
C ILE A 40 15.71 0.83 -2.18
N PRO A 41 16.95 0.83 -1.66
CA PRO A 41 17.77 2.04 -1.61
C PRO A 41 17.94 2.67 -3.00
N GLY A 42 17.85 4.00 -3.08
CA GLY A 42 18.07 4.77 -4.31
C GLY A 42 16.83 5.04 -5.17
N ILE A 43 15.71 4.34 -4.97
CA ILE A 43 14.45 4.68 -5.64
C ILE A 43 13.82 5.90 -4.97
N LYS A 44 13.74 7.02 -5.71
CA LYS A 44 13.21 8.28 -5.19
C LYS A 44 11.71 8.40 -5.44
N VAL A 45 10.95 8.32 -4.36
CA VAL A 45 9.52 8.66 -4.30
C VAL A 45 9.34 9.88 -3.39
N LYS A 46 8.33 10.70 -3.68
CA LYS A 46 8.08 11.96 -3.01
C LYS A 46 6.57 12.15 -2.84
N HIS A 47 6.19 12.96 -1.87
CA HIS A 47 4.80 13.30 -1.64
C HIS A 47 4.62 14.79 -1.39
N ARG A 48 3.35 15.23 -1.51
CA ARG A 48 2.88 16.52 -1.05
C ARG A 48 1.55 16.33 -0.34
N ILE A 49 1.38 16.99 0.80
CA ILE A 49 0.09 17.09 1.48
C ILE A 49 -0.59 18.38 1.00
N VAL A 50 -1.81 18.24 0.46
CA VAL A 50 -2.61 19.36 -0.05
C VAL A 50 -4.05 19.26 0.44
N SER A 51 -4.76 20.38 0.44
CA SER A 51 -6.21 20.39 0.66
C SER A 51 -6.97 19.98 -0.61
N GLY A 52 -8.30 19.87 -0.51
CA GLY A 52 -9.18 19.59 -1.65
C GLY A 52 -9.03 20.58 -2.83
N ASN A 53 -8.54 21.80 -2.59
CA ASN A 53 -8.30 22.79 -3.64
C ASN A 53 -7.06 22.48 -4.49
N GLY A 54 -6.16 21.62 -4.02
CA GLY A 54 -4.93 21.22 -4.70
C GLY A 54 -5.07 19.99 -5.60
N VAL A 55 -6.27 19.40 -5.69
CA VAL A 55 -6.52 18.15 -6.42
C VAL A 55 -7.66 18.29 -7.42
N LYS A 56 -7.66 17.40 -8.42
CA LYS A 56 -8.75 17.19 -9.37
C LYS A 56 -8.95 15.69 -9.64
N GLY A 57 -10.16 15.30 -10.02
CA GLY A 57 -10.51 13.91 -10.29
C GLY A 57 -12.01 13.68 -10.21
N MET A 58 -12.48 12.53 -10.70
CA MET A 58 -13.89 12.18 -10.64
C MET A 58 -14.25 11.58 -9.27
N ALA A 59 -15.38 12.01 -8.71
CA ALA A 59 -15.97 11.44 -7.49
C ALA A 59 -14.98 11.33 -6.29
N LEU A 60 -14.16 12.36 -6.11
CA LEU A 60 -13.25 12.45 -4.96
C LEU A 60 -14.05 12.57 -3.65
N PRO A 61 -13.66 11.84 -2.58
CA PRO A 61 -14.30 12.00 -1.27
C PRO A 61 -14.06 13.41 -0.73
N LYS A 62 -14.99 13.98 0.05
CA LYS A 62 -14.73 15.26 0.74
C LYS A 62 -13.82 15.02 1.95
N ALA A 63 -12.52 14.99 1.72
CA ALA A 63 -11.49 14.85 2.75
C ALA A 63 -10.78 16.19 3.01
N PRO A 64 -10.30 16.43 4.24
CA PRO A 64 -9.56 17.65 4.57
C PRO A 64 -8.18 17.68 3.91
N HIS A 65 -7.55 16.51 3.75
CA HIS A 65 -6.19 16.37 3.23
C HIS A 65 -6.07 15.28 2.18
N TYR A 66 -5.14 15.50 1.26
CA TYR A 66 -4.73 14.56 0.23
C TYR A 66 -3.22 14.47 0.20
N LEU A 67 -2.71 13.24 0.27
CA LEU A 67 -1.31 12.93 0.05
C LEU A 67 -1.16 12.54 -1.43
N LEU A 68 -0.50 13.39 -2.21
CA LEU A 68 -0.21 13.17 -3.63
C LEU A 68 1.18 12.56 -3.76
N ILE A 69 1.28 11.41 -4.43
CA ILE A 69 2.51 10.61 -4.50
C ILE A 69 3.06 10.68 -5.91
N SER A 70 4.35 11.01 -6.01
CA SER A 70 5.10 11.04 -7.26
C SER A 70 6.44 10.30 -7.12
N GLY A 71 7.06 9.97 -8.25
CA GLY A 71 8.34 9.27 -8.25
C GLY A 71 9.10 9.40 -9.56
N GLU A 72 10.42 9.38 -9.45
CA GLU A 72 11.32 9.37 -10.60
C GLU A 72 11.12 8.09 -11.43
N GLU A 73 11.50 8.14 -12.70
CA GLU A 73 11.38 6.99 -13.59
C GLU A 73 12.26 5.84 -13.08
N HIS A 74 11.63 4.73 -12.72
CA HIS A 74 12.30 3.50 -12.30
C HIS A 74 11.32 2.33 -12.43
N PRO A 75 11.73 1.14 -12.88
CA PRO A 75 10.84 -0.02 -13.08
C PRO A 75 10.08 -0.45 -11.82
N LEU A 76 10.63 -0.18 -10.63
CA LEU A 76 10.04 -0.50 -9.33
C LEU A 76 9.55 0.74 -8.56
N ARG A 77 9.41 1.89 -9.20
CA ARG A 77 8.97 3.14 -8.53
C ARG A 77 7.61 2.99 -7.85
N ASN A 78 6.67 2.31 -8.50
CA ASN A 78 5.32 2.11 -7.99
C ASN A 78 5.32 1.16 -6.80
N THR A 79 6.09 0.07 -6.86
CA THR A 79 6.27 -0.87 -5.74
C THR A 79 6.92 -0.19 -4.53
N ALA A 80 7.95 0.65 -4.75
CA ALA A 80 8.55 1.44 -3.68
C ALA A 80 7.56 2.46 -3.08
N ALA A 81 6.76 3.12 -3.92
CA ALA A 81 5.71 4.05 -3.48
C ALA A 81 4.63 3.34 -2.65
N GLY A 82 4.11 2.21 -3.14
CA GLY A 82 3.13 1.41 -2.41
C GLY A 82 3.65 0.96 -1.05
N PHE A 83 4.92 0.52 -0.98
CA PHE A 83 5.55 0.14 0.28
C PHE A 83 5.65 1.32 1.26
N LEU A 84 6.21 2.45 0.83
CA LEU A 84 6.42 3.60 1.70
C LEU A 84 5.10 4.18 2.21
N TYR A 85 4.16 4.46 1.31
CA TYR A 85 2.94 5.16 1.69
C TYR A 85 1.88 4.24 2.32
N GLN A 86 2.06 2.91 2.25
CA GLN A 86 1.31 2.01 3.11
C GLN A 86 1.75 2.11 4.58
N HIS A 87 3.02 2.41 4.87
CA HIS A 87 3.42 2.75 6.24
C HIS A 87 2.70 4.02 6.72
N ALA A 88 2.58 5.04 5.86
CA ALA A 88 1.79 6.25 6.20
C ALA A 88 0.32 5.91 6.45
N GLU A 89 -0.29 5.05 5.65
CA GLU A 89 -1.66 4.59 5.89
C GLU A 89 -1.80 3.92 7.26
N LEU A 90 -0.94 2.94 7.57
CA LEU A 90 -0.99 2.22 8.85
C LEU A 90 -0.73 3.16 10.04
N TRP A 91 0.19 4.12 9.89
CA TRP A 91 0.44 5.16 10.88
C TRP A 91 -0.81 6.01 11.12
N LEU A 92 -1.49 6.47 10.06
CA LEU A 92 -2.71 7.26 10.16
C LEU A 92 -3.80 6.51 10.91
N TYR A 93 -4.00 5.22 10.63
CA TYR A 93 -4.94 4.39 11.39
C TYR A 93 -4.51 4.19 12.85
N ALA A 94 -3.22 4.02 13.13
CA ALA A 94 -2.71 3.93 14.50
C ALA A 94 -2.97 5.21 15.31
N GLN A 95 -3.04 6.36 14.64
CA GLN A 95 -3.42 7.65 15.25
C GLN A 95 -4.94 7.90 15.31
N GLY A 96 -5.77 6.95 14.87
CA GLY A 96 -7.24 7.08 14.85
C GLY A 96 -7.80 7.87 13.66
N PHE A 97 -7.00 8.13 12.63
CA PHE A 97 -7.46 8.69 11.37
C PHE A 97 -7.87 7.60 10.39
N ALA A 98 -8.41 8.02 9.25
CA ALA A 98 -8.78 7.12 8.18
C ALA A 98 -8.23 7.57 6.84
N THR A 99 -8.20 6.64 5.89
CA THR A 99 -7.61 6.86 4.58
C THR A 99 -8.46 6.28 3.45
N ARG A 100 -8.16 6.71 2.22
CA ARG A 100 -8.57 6.02 1.01
C ARG A 100 -7.57 6.26 -0.11
N TRP A 101 -7.00 5.18 -0.64
CA TRP A 101 -6.25 5.18 -1.89
C TRP A 101 -7.14 5.57 -3.09
N LEU A 102 -6.62 6.43 -3.97
CA LEU A 102 -7.35 7.03 -5.08
C LEU A 102 -6.49 7.01 -6.36
N ALA A 103 -6.73 6.04 -7.24
CA ALA A 103 -6.06 6.00 -8.56
C ALA A 103 -6.45 7.19 -9.47
N GLY A 104 -7.67 7.74 -9.29
CA GLY A 104 -8.20 8.81 -10.13
C GLY A 104 -7.90 10.24 -9.66
N VAL A 105 -7.28 10.40 -8.48
CA VAL A 105 -6.90 11.75 -8.00
C VAL A 105 -5.63 12.19 -8.69
N LYS A 106 -5.59 13.45 -9.11
CA LYS A 106 -4.45 14.10 -9.74
C LYS A 106 -4.19 15.45 -9.06
N PRO A 107 -2.94 15.95 -9.05
CA PRO A 107 -2.69 17.33 -8.69
C PRO A 107 -3.43 18.28 -9.63
N LYS A 108 -3.83 19.44 -9.10
CA LYS A 108 -4.45 20.50 -9.90
C LYS A 108 -3.48 20.97 -10.98
N GLU A 109 -2.25 21.28 -10.55
CA GLU A 109 -1.13 21.57 -11.44
C GLU A 109 -0.56 20.28 -12.06
N PRO A 110 -0.22 20.27 -13.36
CA PRO A 110 0.36 19.10 -14.00
C PRO A 110 1.63 18.61 -13.31
N ASP A 111 1.73 17.29 -13.12
CA ASP A 111 2.91 16.60 -12.62
C ASP A 111 3.05 15.29 -13.40
N ALA A 112 4.04 15.23 -14.30
CA ALA A 112 4.30 14.05 -15.12
C ALA A 112 4.82 12.85 -14.31
N SER A 113 5.29 13.10 -13.09
CA SER A 113 5.79 12.08 -12.17
C SER A 113 4.75 11.55 -11.20
N HIS A 114 3.50 12.06 -11.26
CA HIS A 114 2.40 11.61 -10.40
C HIS A 114 2.08 10.13 -10.60
N ILE A 115 1.94 9.41 -9.48
CA ILE A 115 1.64 7.96 -9.44
C ILE A 115 0.20 7.73 -8.99
N ILE A 116 -0.14 8.21 -7.80
CA ILE A 116 -1.43 7.97 -7.13
C ILE A 116 -1.64 9.04 -6.04
N GLY A 117 -2.82 9.10 -5.44
CA GLY A 117 -2.98 9.84 -4.19
C GLY A 117 -3.82 9.09 -3.16
N MET A 118 -3.83 9.64 -1.95
CA MET A 118 -4.55 9.11 -0.80
C MET A 118 -5.28 10.26 -0.10
N ALA A 119 -6.59 10.15 0.05
CA ALA A 119 -7.36 11.04 0.91
C ALA A 119 -7.22 10.59 2.37
N PHE A 120 -7.10 11.54 3.30
CA PHE A 120 -7.03 11.21 4.72
C PHE A 120 -7.59 12.33 5.61
N GLY A 121 -7.98 11.95 6.84
CA GLY A 121 -8.56 12.84 7.83
C GLY A 121 -9.23 12.09 8.95
N LYS A 122 -9.93 12.80 9.84
CA LYS A 122 -10.81 12.16 10.82
C LYS A 122 -11.98 11.52 10.07
N PRO A 123 -12.34 10.27 10.38
CA PRO A 123 -13.47 9.64 9.73
C PRO A 123 -14.79 10.25 10.25
N ALA A 124 -15.78 10.43 9.38
CA ALA A 124 -17.10 10.96 9.78
C ALA A 124 -17.94 9.92 10.55
N GLU A 125 -17.56 8.65 10.44
CA GLU A 125 -18.17 7.48 11.07
C GLU A 125 -17.05 6.48 11.41
N PRO A 126 -17.21 5.57 12.37
CA PRO A 126 -16.16 4.61 12.71
C PRO A 126 -15.58 3.88 11.49
N ALA A 127 -14.29 4.06 11.23
CA ALA A 127 -13.57 3.50 10.08
C ALA A 127 -12.86 2.17 10.43
N VAL A 128 -13.58 1.27 11.10
CA VAL A 128 -13.04 0.02 11.64
C VAL A 128 -13.77 -1.18 11.04
N ARG A 129 -13.01 -2.18 10.62
CA ARG A 129 -13.50 -3.50 10.19
C ARG A 129 -13.30 -4.54 11.28
N LYS A 130 -14.20 -5.52 11.30
CA LYS A 130 -13.96 -6.84 11.88
C LYS A 130 -13.29 -7.72 10.84
N HIS A 131 -12.68 -8.81 11.29
CA HIS A 131 -12.00 -9.77 10.41
C HIS A 131 -12.89 -10.25 9.24
N ASP A 132 -14.17 -10.55 9.50
CA ASP A 132 -15.10 -11.09 8.49
C ASP A 132 -15.58 -10.05 7.45
N ASP A 133 -15.33 -8.76 7.70
CA ASP A 133 -15.62 -7.68 6.76
C ASP A 133 -14.59 -7.65 5.61
N PHE A 134 -13.41 -8.25 5.81
CA PHE A 134 -12.39 -8.35 4.77
C PHE A 134 -12.79 -9.37 3.72
N LYS A 135 -13.32 -8.87 2.60
CA LYS A 135 -13.52 -9.69 1.40
C LYS A 135 -12.17 -9.89 0.73
N ARG A 136 -11.54 -11.03 0.97
CA ARG A 136 -10.23 -11.38 0.45
C ARG A 136 -10.22 -12.80 -0.07
N ARG A 137 -9.46 -13.05 -1.14
CA ARG A 137 -9.18 -14.40 -1.60
C ARG A 137 -8.51 -15.24 -0.49
N PRO A 138 -8.80 -16.54 -0.39
CA PRO A 138 -8.14 -17.43 0.55
C PRO A 138 -6.63 -17.49 0.28
N LEU A 139 -5.83 -17.82 1.31
CA LEU A 139 -4.37 -17.88 1.20
C LEU A 139 -3.90 -18.81 0.06
N SER A 140 -4.60 -19.93 -0.16
CA SER A 140 -4.28 -20.90 -1.22
C SER A 140 -4.34 -20.33 -2.64
N GLU A 141 -5.08 -19.24 -2.86
CA GLU A 141 -5.18 -18.57 -4.17
C GLU A 141 -4.13 -17.48 -4.40
N ILE A 142 -3.50 -16.99 -3.33
CA ILE A 142 -2.52 -15.89 -3.38
C ILE A 142 -1.15 -16.28 -2.83
N SER A 143 -1.00 -17.50 -2.34
CA SER A 143 0.25 -17.97 -1.78
C SER A 143 0.38 -19.48 -1.74
N ARG A 144 1.62 -19.95 -1.61
CA ARG A 144 1.99 -21.33 -1.27
C ARG A 144 3.10 -21.31 -0.23
N GLY A 145 3.15 -22.34 0.62
CA GLY A 145 4.12 -22.44 1.71
C GLY A 145 3.53 -21.95 3.03
N ASN A 146 4.36 -21.94 4.08
CA ASN A 146 3.94 -21.56 5.42
C ASN A 146 4.81 -20.42 5.96
N ASP A 147 4.20 -19.25 6.15
CA ASP A 147 4.81 -18.11 6.85
C ASP A 147 3.66 -17.27 7.45
N SER A 148 3.73 -16.99 8.75
CA SER A 148 2.68 -16.28 9.51
C SER A 148 2.40 -14.87 8.98
N ARG A 149 3.40 -14.22 8.35
CA ARG A 149 3.26 -12.88 7.78
C ARG A 149 2.33 -12.85 6.55
N LEU A 150 2.09 -14.00 5.90
CA LEU A 150 1.23 -14.08 4.71
C LEU A 150 -0.22 -13.65 5.00
N GLU A 151 -0.71 -13.87 6.22
CA GLU A 151 -2.07 -13.44 6.59
C GLU A 151 -2.16 -11.91 6.65
N ALA A 152 -1.15 -11.24 7.20
CA ALA A 152 -1.08 -9.79 7.19
C ALA A 152 -1.06 -9.23 5.75
N ALA A 153 -0.30 -9.87 4.85
CA ALA A 153 -0.25 -9.51 3.43
C ALA A 153 -1.57 -9.79 2.71
N ARG A 154 -2.29 -10.88 3.04
CA ARG A 154 -3.62 -11.18 2.49
C ARG A 154 -4.60 -10.04 2.75
N LEU A 155 -4.55 -9.43 3.93
CA LEU A 155 -5.47 -8.36 4.30
C LEU A 155 -5.17 -7.03 3.63
N ALA A 156 -3.98 -6.83 3.06
CA ALA A 156 -3.56 -5.58 2.41
C ALA A 156 -4.62 -5.01 1.45
N PRO A 157 -4.79 -3.67 1.36
CA PRO A 157 -5.67 -3.09 0.35
C PRO A 157 -5.07 -3.27 -1.05
N SER A 158 -5.92 -3.20 -2.07
CA SER A 158 -5.46 -3.17 -3.45
C SER A 158 -6.49 -2.49 -4.34
N GLY A 159 -6.08 -1.98 -5.49
CA GLY A 159 -6.98 -1.47 -6.51
C GLY A 159 -8.08 -2.48 -6.84
N MET A 160 -9.33 -2.05 -6.78
CA MET A 160 -10.51 -2.89 -7.06
C MET A 160 -10.58 -4.20 -6.26
N ASN A 161 -9.87 -4.30 -5.14
CA ASN A 161 -9.69 -5.55 -4.39
C ASN A 161 -9.07 -6.71 -5.21
N GLY A 162 -8.31 -6.38 -6.26
CA GLY A 162 -7.73 -7.34 -7.19
C GLY A 162 -6.68 -8.28 -6.60
N GLN A 163 -6.02 -7.92 -5.48
CA GLN A 163 -4.94 -8.68 -4.83
C GLN A 163 -3.88 -9.22 -5.82
N PRO A 164 -3.25 -8.38 -6.66
CA PRO A 164 -2.41 -8.84 -7.78
C PRO A 164 -1.09 -9.50 -7.37
N TRP A 165 -0.90 -9.87 -6.11
CA TRP A 165 0.28 -10.57 -5.61
C TRP A 165 0.09 -12.08 -5.62
N TYR A 166 1.21 -12.79 -5.77
CA TYR A 166 1.34 -14.18 -5.35
C TYR A 166 2.62 -14.32 -4.53
N PHE A 167 2.58 -15.08 -3.44
CA PHE A 167 3.73 -15.30 -2.57
C PHE A 167 4.11 -16.78 -2.50
N ILE A 168 5.39 -17.10 -2.54
CA ILE A 168 5.88 -18.45 -2.28
C ILE A 168 6.82 -18.37 -1.08
N ALA A 169 6.37 -18.91 0.07
CA ALA A 169 7.19 -19.05 1.26
C ALA A 169 7.99 -20.37 1.17
N ASP A 170 9.30 -20.27 1.08
CA ASP A 170 10.21 -21.42 0.96
C ASP A 170 11.56 -21.11 1.58
N GLY A 171 12.12 -22.04 2.35
CA GLY A 171 13.43 -21.89 2.99
C GLY A 171 13.61 -20.62 3.83
N GLY A 172 12.55 -20.15 4.51
CA GLY A 172 12.56 -18.92 5.31
C GLY A 172 12.48 -17.62 4.50
N LYS A 173 12.35 -17.71 3.18
CA LYS A 173 12.20 -16.58 2.26
C LYS A 173 10.75 -16.48 1.78
N ILE A 174 10.34 -15.29 1.37
CA ILE A 174 9.05 -15.08 0.69
C ILE A 174 9.31 -14.51 -0.70
N HIS A 175 9.21 -15.35 -1.72
CA HIS A 175 9.30 -14.94 -3.12
C HIS A 175 7.99 -14.26 -3.53
N THR A 176 8.12 -13.07 -4.12
CA THR A 176 6.99 -12.18 -4.44
C THR A 176 6.82 -12.06 -5.94
N TYR A 177 5.58 -12.22 -6.40
CA TYR A 177 5.21 -12.14 -7.81
C TYR A 177 4.01 -11.21 -8.00
N CYS A 178 3.94 -10.58 -9.18
CA CYS A 178 2.87 -9.66 -9.57
C CYS A 178 2.12 -10.19 -10.79
N LYS A 179 0.79 -10.18 -10.72
CA LYS A 179 -0.09 -10.33 -11.88
C LYS A 179 -0.32 -8.97 -12.50
N LYS A 180 0.46 -8.65 -13.54
CA LYS A 180 0.41 -7.34 -14.21
C LYS A 180 -0.97 -7.01 -14.80
N ASN A 181 -1.68 -8.04 -15.28
CA ASN A 181 -2.98 -7.90 -15.95
C ASN A 181 -4.06 -8.62 -15.13
N LEU A 182 -5.02 -7.85 -14.60
CA LEU A 182 -6.15 -8.37 -13.82
C LEU A 182 -7.22 -9.08 -14.67
N GLY A 183 -7.09 -9.04 -15.99
CA GLY A 183 -8.01 -9.61 -16.97
C GLY A 183 -9.16 -8.68 -17.36
N GLY A 184 -9.59 -8.80 -18.63
CA GLY A 184 -10.84 -8.20 -19.13
C GLY A 184 -10.97 -6.69 -18.90
N LEU A 185 -12.15 -6.28 -18.41
CA LEU A 185 -12.49 -4.87 -18.15
C LEU A 185 -11.70 -4.28 -16.96
N LEU A 186 -11.28 -5.10 -15.99
CA LEU A 186 -10.53 -4.65 -14.81
C LEU A 186 -9.20 -3.99 -15.19
N SER A 187 -8.46 -4.60 -16.12
CA SER A 187 -7.18 -4.07 -16.58
C SER A 187 -7.29 -2.77 -17.36
N LYS A 188 -8.46 -2.47 -17.94
CA LYS A 188 -8.73 -1.17 -18.56
C LYS A 188 -9.02 -0.09 -17.52
N MET A 189 -9.56 -0.49 -16.36
CA MET A 189 -9.94 0.42 -15.28
C MET A 189 -8.80 0.68 -14.28
N TYR A 190 -7.82 -0.22 -14.17
CA TYR A 190 -6.75 -0.13 -13.19
C TYR A 190 -5.44 -0.79 -13.67
N SER A 191 -4.32 -0.08 -13.52
CA SER A 191 -3.00 -0.49 -14.02
C SER A 191 -1.87 -0.40 -12.97
N LEU A 192 -2.15 -0.05 -11.72
CA LEU A 192 -1.16 0.13 -10.65
C LEU A 192 -0.95 -1.15 -9.81
N THR A 193 -0.97 -2.31 -10.47
CA THR A 193 -0.85 -3.62 -9.78
C THR A 193 0.50 -3.83 -9.10
N ASP A 194 1.55 -3.19 -9.61
CA ASP A 194 2.88 -3.14 -9.00
C ASP A 194 2.95 -2.29 -7.72
N LEU A 195 2.14 -1.23 -7.63
CA LEU A 195 1.94 -0.46 -6.41
C LEU A 195 1.23 -1.31 -5.34
N ASP A 196 0.19 -2.03 -5.72
CA ASP A 196 -0.53 -2.95 -4.83
C ASP A 196 0.39 -4.04 -4.24
N VAL A 197 1.38 -4.51 -5.01
CA VAL A 197 2.42 -5.42 -4.47
C VAL A 197 3.29 -4.72 -3.44
N GLY A 198 3.66 -3.46 -3.67
CA GLY A 198 4.37 -2.64 -2.68
C GLY A 198 3.60 -2.53 -1.36
N ILE A 199 2.30 -2.29 -1.45
CA ILE A 199 1.40 -2.27 -0.29
C ILE A 199 1.45 -3.62 0.46
N ALA A 200 1.32 -4.75 -0.24
CA ALA A 200 1.39 -6.06 0.39
C ALA A 200 2.77 -6.36 1.01
N LEU A 201 3.87 -5.86 0.42
CA LEU A 201 5.22 -5.96 1.00
C LEU A 201 5.35 -5.16 2.30
N CYS A 202 4.70 -4.00 2.42
CA CYS A 202 4.66 -3.24 3.69
C CYS A 202 3.99 -4.08 4.79
N HIS A 203 2.90 -4.78 4.46
CA HIS A 203 2.24 -5.68 5.41
C HIS A 203 3.14 -6.84 5.86
N LEU A 204 3.94 -7.43 4.94
CA LEU A 204 4.95 -8.43 5.31
C LEU A 204 6.03 -7.84 6.22
N ALA A 205 6.49 -6.62 5.95
CA ALA A 205 7.51 -5.95 6.75
C ALA A 205 7.01 -5.65 8.17
N VAL A 206 5.83 -5.04 8.30
CA VAL A 206 5.23 -4.71 9.60
C VAL A 206 4.91 -5.97 10.41
N ALA A 207 4.42 -7.03 9.77
CA ALA A 207 4.22 -8.32 10.44
C ALA A 207 5.54 -8.96 10.87
N GLY A 208 6.58 -8.89 10.03
CA GLY A 208 7.91 -9.36 10.37
C GLY A 208 8.50 -8.62 11.58
N GLU A 209 8.43 -7.29 11.58
CA GLU A 209 8.89 -6.46 12.70
C GLU A 209 8.16 -6.81 14.00
N HIS A 210 6.83 -7.00 13.95
CA HIS A 210 6.04 -7.43 15.09
C HIS A 210 6.47 -8.81 15.63
N GLU A 211 6.83 -9.74 14.74
CA GLU A 211 7.32 -11.07 15.09
C GLU A 211 8.83 -11.11 15.43
N GLY A 212 9.53 -9.97 15.43
CA GLY A 212 10.98 -9.90 15.63
C GLY A 212 11.80 -10.48 14.48
N ARG A 213 11.22 -10.61 13.28
CA ARG A 213 11.88 -11.10 12.07
C ARG A 213 12.39 -9.93 11.23
N PRO A 214 13.65 -9.98 10.74
CA PRO A 214 14.16 -8.96 9.85
C PRO A 214 13.36 -8.94 8.54
N PHE A 215 13.37 -7.78 7.88
CA PHE A 215 12.82 -7.60 6.55
C PHE A 215 13.90 -7.00 5.64
N ARG A 216 14.30 -7.76 4.63
CA ARG A 216 15.13 -7.29 3.54
C ARG A 216 14.53 -7.71 2.21
N PHE A 217 14.32 -6.76 1.32
CA PHE A 217 13.85 -7.04 -0.03
C PHE A 217 15.00 -7.05 -1.02
N ALA A 218 15.10 -8.12 -1.81
CA ALA A 218 16.14 -8.28 -2.83
C ALA A 218 15.54 -8.66 -4.18
N VAL A 219 16.00 -8.00 -5.24
CA VAL A 219 15.62 -8.31 -6.62
C VAL A 219 16.67 -9.25 -7.20
N ASN A 220 16.54 -10.55 -6.89
CA ASN A 220 17.36 -11.60 -7.49
C ASN A 220 16.46 -12.79 -7.84
N GLN A 221 16.32 -13.09 -9.13
CA GLN A 221 15.47 -14.19 -9.61
C GLN A 221 16.14 -15.57 -9.53
N GLU A 222 17.46 -15.62 -9.31
CA GLU A 222 18.21 -16.86 -9.27
C GLU A 222 17.65 -17.81 -8.19
N GLY A 223 17.27 -19.02 -8.62
CA GLY A 223 16.65 -20.02 -7.75
C GLY A 223 15.22 -19.72 -7.29
N ALA A 224 14.57 -18.66 -7.79
CA ALA A 224 13.19 -18.37 -7.43
C ALA A 224 12.24 -19.45 -7.98
N PRO A 225 11.30 -19.98 -7.17
CA PRO A 225 10.37 -21.01 -7.61
C PRO A 225 9.42 -20.49 -8.71
N THR A 226 8.88 -21.40 -9.53
CA THR A 226 7.92 -21.01 -10.58
C THR A 226 6.55 -20.68 -9.96
N PRO A 227 5.97 -19.51 -10.25
CA PRO A 227 4.62 -19.15 -9.79
C PRO A 227 3.54 -19.75 -10.71
N PRO A 228 2.25 -19.65 -10.34
CA PRO A 228 1.16 -19.90 -11.28
C PRO A 228 1.27 -19.02 -12.54
N SER A 229 0.66 -19.48 -13.64
CA SER A 229 0.67 -18.77 -14.92
C SER A 229 0.15 -17.33 -14.80
N GLY A 230 0.79 -16.40 -15.50
CA GLY A 230 0.42 -14.98 -15.55
C GLY A 230 1.03 -14.11 -14.43
N PHE A 231 1.79 -14.70 -13.51
CA PHE A 231 2.55 -13.96 -12.50
C PHE A 231 4.00 -13.76 -12.92
N VAL A 232 4.52 -12.55 -12.67
CA VAL A 232 5.89 -12.14 -12.99
C VAL A 232 6.64 -11.91 -11.69
N TYR A 233 7.88 -12.38 -11.61
CA TYR A 233 8.73 -12.19 -10.44
C TYR A 233 9.00 -10.70 -10.17
N VAL A 234 8.94 -10.31 -8.89
CA VAL A 234 9.21 -8.94 -8.43
C VAL A 234 10.46 -8.90 -7.56
N GLY A 235 10.60 -9.85 -6.63
CA GLY A 235 11.72 -9.92 -5.70
C GLY A 235 11.45 -10.91 -4.57
N THR A 236 12.37 -10.98 -3.61
CA THR A 236 12.29 -11.90 -2.48
C THR A 236 12.49 -11.14 -1.18
N VAL A 237 11.60 -11.40 -0.21
CA VAL A 237 11.78 -11.00 1.19
C VAL A 237 12.65 -12.04 1.90
N GLN A 238 13.66 -11.55 2.61
CA GLN A 238 14.62 -12.32 3.41
C GLN A 238 14.70 -11.78 4.83
#